data_AF-A0A6J3MEX8-F1
#
_entry.id   AF-A0A6J3MEX8-F1
#
_cell.length_a   1.000
_cell.length_b   1.000
_cell.length_c   1.000
_cell.angle_alpha   90.00
_cell.angle_beta   90.00
_cell.angle_gamma   90.00
#
_symmetry.space_group_name_H-M   'P 1'
#
loop_
_entity.id
_entity.type
_entity.pdbx_description
1 polymer ?
#
loop_
_entity_poly.entity_id
_entity_poly.type
_entity_poly.pdbx_seq_one_letter_code
_entity_poly.pdbx_strand_id
1 'polypeptide(L)'
;LWQCSNTACTNLDKTARERTITGRKAVSDFFGRNKNSTKSIPDDVWGWLCRTCYQRGRYRATARAGVQPHEEANWYLMLIRDQVKCLKIWRPEATFTIQLQAAAEQRYREYCVALERLGGDRAVAEASVTRPGRQSRKKDQLIEDRGQTLRMSHAKYIKENLTGANTSYADIESVLDWMQGEVDDGQMLHLAAIEFLIHPQRDDE
;
A
#
# COMPACT_ATOMS: atom_id res chain seq x y z
N LEU A 1 -22.61 -17.90 -1.69
CA LEU A 1 -22.15 -16.91 -0.68
C LEU A 1 -20.64 -16.78 -0.87
N TRP A 2 -20.08 -15.57 -0.95
CA TRP A 2 -18.63 -15.39 -1.02
C TRP A 2 -18.05 -15.24 0.40
N GLN A 3 -16.76 -15.44 0.61
CA GLN A 3 -16.16 -15.34 1.94
C GLN A 3 -15.32 -14.06 2.10
N CYS A 4 -15.49 -13.40 3.24
CA CYS A 4 -14.67 -12.25 3.61
C CYS A 4 -13.26 -12.75 3.99
N SER A 5 -12.21 -12.11 3.49
CA SER A 5 -10.82 -12.46 3.82
C SER A 5 -10.46 -12.22 5.28
N ASN A 6 -11.25 -11.41 6.00
CA ASN A 6 -11.21 -11.45 7.46
C ASN A 6 -11.90 -12.74 7.92
N THR A 7 -11.12 -13.74 8.31
CA THR A 7 -11.60 -15.06 8.74
C THR A 7 -12.48 -15.02 10.00
N ALA A 8 -12.34 -13.98 10.82
CA ALA A 8 -13.21 -13.73 11.98
C ALA A 8 -14.54 -13.03 11.59
N CYS A 9 -14.77 -12.74 10.32
CA CYS A 9 -15.99 -12.07 9.86
C CYS A 9 -17.20 -13.01 9.90
N THR A 10 -18.13 -12.73 10.81
CA THR A 10 -19.43 -13.42 10.91
C THR A 10 -20.57 -12.69 10.18
N ASN A 11 -20.26 -11.63 9.42
CA ASN A 11 -21.28 -10.81 8.77
C ASN A 11 -21.84 -11.46 7.50
N LEU A 12 -22.81 -12.35 7.70
CA LEU A 12 -23.51 -13.07 6.63
C LEU A 12 -24.37 -12.15 5.74
N ASP A 13 -24.92 -11.04 6.25
CA ASP A 13 -25.72 -10.11 5.44
C ASP A 13 -24.92 -9.51 4.28
N LYS A 14 -23.62 -9.25 4.49
CA LYS A 14 -22.76 -8.72 3.42
C LYS A 14 -22.28 -9.82 2.49
N THR A 15 -21.84 -10.95 3.03
CA THR A 15 -21.31 -12.06 2.22
C THR A 15 -22.39 -12.85 1.46
N ALA A 16 -23.67 -12.65 1.81
CA ALA A 16 -24.80 -13.19 1.07
C ALA A 16 -25.19 -12.41 -0.19
N ARG A 17 -24.78 -11.15 -0.29
CA ARG A 17 -25.01 -10.33 -1.48
C ARG A 17 -23.86 -10.50 -2.46
N GLU A 18 -24.08 -10.10 -3.71
CA GLU A 18 -23.03 -10.13 -4.73
C GLU A 18 -21.76 -9.39 -4.25
N ARG A 19 -20.61 -10.03 -4.53
CA ARG A 19 -19.28 -9.54 -4.12
C ARG A 19 -18.95 -8.19 -4.75
N THR A 20 -19.39 -7.96 -5.97
CA THR A 20 -19.24 -6.68 -6.70
C THR A 20 -19.92 -5.52 -5.98
N ILE A 21 -21.03 -5.77 -5.29
CA ILE A 21 -21.80 -4.75 -4.56
C ILE A 21 -21.16 -4.48 -3.19
N THR A 22 -20.88 -5.54 -2.45
CA THR A 22 -20.58 -5.45 -1.00
C THR A 22 -19.13 -5.72 -0.62
N GLY A 23 -18.33 -6.27 -1.53
CA GLY A 23 -16.91 -6.55 -1.35
C GLY A 23 -16.03 -5.35 -1.67
N ARG A 24 -14.83 -5.31 -1.09
CA ARG A 24 -13.79 -4.33 -1.36
C ARG A 24 -12.43 -5.03 -1.47
N LYS A 25 -11.69 -4.77 -2.55
CA LYS A 25 -10.27 -5.12 -2.71
C LYS A 25 -9.41 -4.13 -1.94
N ALA A 26 -9.27 -4.36 -0.64
CA ALA A 26 -8.77 -3.36 0.32
C ALA A 26 -7.34 -2.88 0.07
N VAL A 27 -6.51 -3.74 -0.54
CA VAL A 27 -5.08 -3.50 -0.81
C VAL A 27 -4.76 -3.39 -2.30
N SER A 28 -5.77 -3.31 -3.17
CA SER A 28 -5.56 -3.26 -4.63
C SER A 28 -4.67 -2.11 -5.08
N ASP A 29 -4.63 -1.01 -4.33
CA ASP A 29 -3.76 0.14 -4.55
C ASP A 29 -2.26 -0.18 -4.40
N PHE A 30 -1.88 -1.13 -3.54
CA PHE A 30 -0.50 -1.64 -3.44
C PHE A 30 -0.12 -2.55 -4.61
N PHE A 31 -1.08 -2.99 -5.41
CA PHE A 31 -0.84 -3.83 -6.59
C PHE A 31 -1.16 -3.08 -7.89
N GLY A 32 -1.32 -1.76 -7.81
CA GLY A 32 -1.50 -0.87 -8.95
C GLY A 32 -2.95 -0.65 -9.38
N ARG A 33 -3.99 -0.99 -8.60
CA ARG A 33 -5.46 -0.89 -8.82
C ARG A 33 -6.01 -0.63 -10.24
N ASN A 34 -5.61 0.45 -10.89
CA ASN A 34 -6.08 0.88 -12.21
C ASN A 34 -5.14 0.47 -13.37
N LYS A 35 -3.96 -0.08 -13.06
CA LYS A 35 -2.93 -0.49 -14.01
C LYS A 35 -3.30 -1.82 -14.67
N ASN A 36 -2.79 -2.03 -15.88
CA ASN A 36 -3.07 -3.24 -16.64
C ASN A 36 -2.56 -4.51 -15.94
N SER A 37 -1.44 -4.42 -15.22
CA SER A 37 -0.92 -5.49 -14.35
C SER A 37 -1.95 -5.97 -13.33
N THR A 38 -2.73 -5.06 -12.75
CA THR A 38 -3.76 -5.42 -11.77
C THR A 38 -5.00 -6.02 -12.41
N LYS A 39 -5.32 -5.62 -13.65
CA LYS A 39 -6.49 -6.10 -14.39
C LYS A 39 -6.37 -7.55 -14.85
N SER A 40 -5.13 -8.06 -15.00
CA SER A 40 -4.89 -9.45 -15.35
C SER A 40 -5.09 -10.41 -14.17
N ILE A 41 -5.18 -9.92 -12.93
CA ILE A 41 -5.42 -10.74 -11.74
C ILE A 41 -6.91 -11.12 -11.68
N PRO A 42 -7.28 -12.42 -11.79
CA PRO A 42 -8.66 -12.88 -11.73
C PRO A 42 -9.35 -12.43 -10.45
N ASP A 43 -10.66 -12.20 -10.54
CA ASP A 43 -11.41 -11.60 -9.45
C ASP A 43 -11.43 -12.47 -8.18
N ASP A 44 -11.36 -13.79 -8.35
CA ASP A 44 -11.33 -14.78 -7.26
C ASP A 44 -9.96 -14.94 -6.57
N VAL A 45 -8.90 -14.36 -7.14
CA VAL A 45 -7.55 -14.35 -6.54
C VAL A 45 -7.39 -13.22 -5.54
N TRP A 46 -8.29 -12.22 -5.56
CA TRP A 46 -8.25 -11.12 -4.63
C TRP A 46 -8.74 -11.51 -3.24
N GLY A 47 -8.04 -11.02 -2.22
CA GLY A 47 -8.55 -10.94 -0.86
C GLY A 47 -9.66 -9.90 -0.77
N TRP A 48 -10.92 -10.34 -0.69
CA TRP A 48 -12.09 -9.48 -0.59
C TRP A 48 -12.50 -9.25 0.85
N LEU A 49 -12.57 -7.99 1.28
CA LEU A 49 -13.22 -7.63 2.54
C LEU A 49 -14.66 -7.21 2.32
N CYS A 50 -15.56 -7.63 3.20
CA CYS A 50 -16.91 -7.08 3.22
C CYS A 50 -16.87 -5.59 3.60
N ARG A 51 -17.85 -4.82 3.13
CA ARG A 51 -17.93 -3.38 3.37
C ARG A 51 -17.78 -3.01 4.85
N THR A 52 -18.38 -3.79 5.74
CA THR A 52 -18.31 -3.58 7.19
C THR A 52 -16.91 -3.84 7.74
N CYS A 53 -16.24 -4.94 7.36
CA CYS A 53 -14.86 -5.21 7.80
C CYS A 53 -13.88 -4.18 7.26
N TYR A 54 -14.03 -3.77 5.99
CA TYR A 54 -13.23 -2.70 5.41
C TYR A 54 -13.39 -1.38 6.17
N GLN A 55 -14.64 -0.97 6.44
CA GLN A 55 -14.91 0.25 7.19
C GLN A 55 -14.41 0.15 8.63
N ARG A 56 -14.70 -0.95 9.34
CA ARG A 56 -14.27 -1.13 10.73
C ARG A 56 -12.76 -1.21 10.87
N GLY A 57 -12.05 -1.88 9.96
CA GLY A 57 -10.58 -1.91 9.94
C GLY A 57 -10.02 -0.49 9.80
N ARG A 58 -10.50 0.24 8.79
CA ARG A 58 -10.12 1.64 8.57
C ARG A 58 -10.50 2.56 9.73
N TYR A 59 -11.69 2.45 10.32
CA TYR A 59 -12.12 3.28 11.44
C TYR A 59 -11.39 2.91 12.74
N ARG A 60 -11.15 1.63 13.03
CA ARG A 60 -10.32 1.25 14.19
C ARG A 60 -8.95 1.90 14.10
N ALA A 61 -8.40 1.92 12.89
CA ALA A 61 -7.13 2.54 12.57
C ALA A 61 -7.11 4.08 12.52
N THR A 62 -8.26 4.76 12.34
CA THR A 62 -8.30 6.22 12.07
C THR A 62 -9.18 7.04 13.02
N ALA A 63 -10.05 6.43 13.83
CA ALA A 63 -11.22 7.12 14.40
C ALA A 63 -11.19 7.38 15.91
N ARG A 64 -10.07 7.16 16.61
CA ARG A 64 -9.95 7.57 18.01
C ARG A 64 -8.85 8.59 18.16
N ALA A 65 -9.15 9.69 18.85
CA ALA A 65 -8.13 10.48 19.50
C ALA A 65 -7.32 9.53 20.41
N GLY A 66 -6.07 9.27 20.06
CA GLY A 66 -5.19 8.32 20.75
C GLY A 66 -5.04 6.93 20.12
N VAL A 67 -5.70 6.60 19.00
CA VAL A 67 -5.28 5.44 18.18
C VAL A 67 -4.03 5.83 17.42
N GLN A 68 -3.00 5.00 17.55
CA GLN A 68 -1.70 5.25 16.98
C GLN A 68 -1.70 4.82 15.50
N PRO A 69 -1.19 5.66 14.57
CA PRO A 69 -1.14 5.35 13.14
C PRO A 69 -0.53 3.97 12.80
N HIS A 70 0.34 3.44 13.66
CA HIS A 70 0.91 2.10 13.50
C HIS A 70 -0.12 0.97 13.42
N GLU A 71 -1.31 1.10 14.05
CA GLU A 71 -2.36 0.07 13.95
C GLU A 71 -2.94 0.00 12.53
N GLU A 72 -3.03 1.13 11.82
CA GLU A 72 -3.41 1.17 10.41
C GLU A 72 -2.39 0.43 9.55
N ALA A 73 -1.12 0.74 9.77
CA ALA A 73 -0.03 0.15 9.01
C ALA A 73 0.03 -1.36 9.21
N ASN A 74 -0.09 -1.85 10.44
CA ASN A 74 -0.15 -3.27 10.77
C ASN A 74 -1.34 -3.97 10.11
N TRP A 75 -2.52 -3.36 10.11
CA TRP A 75 -3.69 -3.93 9.45
C TRP A 75 -3.48 -4.06 7.94
N TYR A 76 -2.93 -3.04 7.29
CA TYR A 76 -2.62 -3.12 5.86
C TYR A 76 -1.51 -4.15 5.56
N LEU A 77 -0.45 -4.22 6.39
CA LEU A 77 0.62 -5.20 6.22
C LEU A 77 0.10 -6.64 6.27
N MET A 78 -0.80 -6.95 7.20
CA MET A 78 -1.49 -8.24 7.27
C MET A 78 -2.25 -8.52 5.96
N LEU A 79 -3.06 -7.56 5.49
CA LEU A 79 -3.85 -7.73 4.27
C LEU A 79 -3.00 -7.88 3.01
N ILE A 80 -1.87 -7.17 2.93
CA ILE A 80 -0.92 -7.29 1.80
C ILE A 80 -0.28 -8.67 1.83
N ARG A 81 0.20 -9.15 2.98
CA ARG A 81 0.75 -10.52 3.11
C ARG A 81 -0.28 -11.58 2.71
N ASP A 82 -1.52 -11.45 3.13
CA ASP A 82 -2.57 -12.39 2.72
C ASP A 82 -2.84 -12.34 1.21
N GLN A 83 -2.84 -11.14 0.60
CA GLN A 83 -2.94 -11.02 -0.84
C GLN A 83 -1.75 -11.65 -1.57
N VAL A 84 -0.54 -11.50 -1.04
CA VAL A 84 0.68 -12.14 -1.58
C VAL A 84 0.54 -13.66 -1.55
N LYS A 85 0.02 -14.25 -0.48
CA LYS A 85 -0.29 -15.70 -0.42
C LYS A 85 -1.27 -16.10 -1.51
N CYS A 86 -2.35 -15.35 -1.71
CA CYS A 86 -3.32 -15.63 -2.78
C CYS A 86 -2.68 -15.59 -4.17
N LEU A 87 -1.82 -14.59 -4.43
CA LEU A 87 -1.08 -14.49 -5.68
C LEU A 87 -0.13 -15.67 -5.87
N LYS A 88 0.60 -16.06 -4.81
CA LYS A 88 1.54 -17.19 -4.84
C LYS A 88 0.86 -18.53 -5.09
N ILE A 89 -0.36 -18.73 -4.57
CA ILE A 89 -1.18 -19.92 -4.87
C ILE A 89 -1.62 -19.93 -6.33
N TRP A 90 -2.02 -18.77 -6.86
CA TRP A 90 -2.51 -18.64 -8.23
C TRP A 90 -1.40 -18.73 -9.29
N ARG A 91 -0.27 -18.04 -9.06
CA ARG A 91 0.88 -17.93 -9.96
C ARG A 91 2.18 -17.92 -9.15
N PRO A 92 2.70 -19.08 -8.72
CA PRO A 92 3.91 -19.19 -7.91
C PRO A 92 5.18 -18.68 -8.62
N GLU A 93 5.18 -18.68 -9.95
CA GLU A 93 6.27 -18.24 -10.82
C GLU A 93 6.23 -16.74 -11.18
N ALA A 94 5.21 -16.01 -10.70
CA ALA A 94 5.04 -14.61 -11.03
C ALA A 94 6.26 -13.77 -10.64
N THR A 95 6.60 -12.82 -11.51
CA THR A 95 7.57 -11.77 -11.22
C THR A 95 6.89 -10.41 -11.15
N PHE A 96 7.57 -9.46 -10.51
CA PHE A 96 6.99 -8.15 -10.19
C PHE A 96 7.94 -7.01 -10.53
N THR A 97 7.37 -5.83 -10.75
CA THR A 97 8.06 -4.56 -10.58
C THR A 97 7.71 -3.97 -9.23
N ILE A 98 8.72 -3.71 -8.41
CA ILE A 98 8.60 -2.97 -7.14
C ILE A 98 9.01 -1.53 -7.39
N GLN A 99 8.13 -0.59 -7.08
CA GLN A 99 8.38 0.84 -7.30
C GLN A 99 7.58 1.73 -6.34
N LEU A 100 8.02 2.97 -6.19
CA LEU A 100 7.19 4.00 -5.55
C LEU A 100 5.95 4.31 -6.40
N GLN A 101 4.85 4.62 -5.71
CA GLN A 101 3.66 5.23 -6.33
C GLN A 101 4.05 6.55 -6.99
N ALA A 102 3.40 6.89 -8.11
CA ALA A 102 3.79 8.01 -8.95
C ALA A 102 3.91 9.36 -8.19
N ALA A 103 3.00 9.63 -7.26
CA ALA A 103 3.04 10.85 -6.45
C ALA A 103 4.25 10.89 -5.49
N ALA A 104 4.60 9.74 -4.89
CA ALA A 104 5.75 9.60 -4.02
C ALA A 104 7.07 9.68 -4.80
N GLU A 105 7.13 9.01 -5.96
CA GLU A 105 8.26 9.07 -6.89
C GLU A 105 8.53 10.51 -7.33
N GLN A 106 7.48 11.24 -7.74
CA GLN A 106 7.61 12.62 -8.18
C GLN A 106 8.13 13.53 -7.05
N ARG A 107 7.58 13.38 -5.84
CA ARG A 107 8.04 14.14 -4.66
C ARG A 107 9.49 13.82 -4.30
N TYR A 108 9.90 12.56 -4.41
CA TYR A 108 11.29 12.16 -4.17
C TYR A 108 12.25 12.79 -5.21
N ARG A 109 11.87 12.85 -6.48
CA ARG A 109 12.67 13.53 -7.51
C ARG A 109 12.82 15.03 -7.24
N GLU A 110 11.72 15.68 -6.86
CA GLU A 110 11.74 17.09 -6.44
C GLU A 110 12.68 17.30 -5.25
N TYR A 111 12.69 16.36 -4.29
CA TYR A 111 13.58 16.40 -3.14
C TYR A 111 15.05 16.28 -3.55
N CYS A 112 15.40 15.35 -4.45
CA CYS A 112 16.78 15.22 -4.94
C CYS A 112 17.27 16.51 -5.61
N VAL A 113 16.45 17.11 -6.47
CA VAL A 113 16.77 18.40 -7.13
C VAL A 113 16.93 19.53 -6.10
N ALA A 114 16.05 19.59 -5.09
CA ALA A 114 16.14 20.58 -4.03
C ALA A 114 17.41 20.39 -3.19
N LEU A 115 17.77 19.15 -2.86
CA LEU A 115 18.95 18.81 -2.07
C LEU A 115 20.24 19.25 -2.78
N GLU A 116 20.34 19.03 -4.09
CA GLU A 116 21.47 19.49 -4.90
C GLU A 116 21.54 21.03 -4.94
N ARG A 117 20.41 21.69 -5.21
CA ARG A 117 20.33 23.16 -5.29
C ARG A 117 20.65 23.84 -3.96
N LEU A 118 20.31 23.22 -2.84
CA LEU A 118 20.46 23.77 -1.48
C LEU A 118 21.74 23.29 -0.79
N GLY A 119 22.72 22.77 -1.54
CA GLY A 119 24.04 22.42 -1.00
C GLY A 119 24.03 21.24 -0.03
N GLY A 120 23.06 20.34 -0.14
CA GLY A 120 22.96 19.14 0.70
C GLY A 120 22.20 19.33 2.01
N ASP A 121 21.56 20.48 2.25
CA ASP A 121 20.71 20.68 3.42
C ASP A 121 19.41 19.87 3.30
N ARG A 122 19.36 18.73 4.01
CA ARG A 122 18.23 17.80 4.00
C ARG A 122 16.96 18.41 4.59
N ALA A 123 17.07 19.19 5.67
CA ALA A 123 15.91 19.71 6.37
C ALA A 123 15.19 20.76 5.51
N VAL A 124 15.95 21.65 4.86
CA VAL A 124 15.39 22.66 3.96
C VAL A 124 14.84 22.01 2.68
N ALA A 125 15.53 21.00 2.14
CA ALA A 125 15.05 20.27 0.97
C ALA A 125 13.73 19.52 1.27
N GLU A 126 13.63 18.83 2.40
CA GLU A 126 12.39 18.16 2.82
C GLU A 126 11.22 19.13 3.03
N ALA A 127 11.48 20.27 3.67
CA ALA A 127 10.48 21.33 3.84
C ALA A 127 9.96 21.86 2.49
N SER A 128 10.84 21.99 1.49
CA SER A 128 10.49 22.51 0.16
C SER A 128 9.54 21.61 -0.66
N VAL A 129 9.52 20.31 -0.36
CA VAL A 129 8.69 19.32 -1.07
C VAL A 129 7.50 18.82 -0.23
N THR A 130 7.34 19.37 0.96
CA THR A 130 6.22 19.05 1.84
C THR A 130 4.95 19.69 1.26
N ARG A 131 3.92 18.86 1.05
CA ARG A 131 2.65 19.31 0.47
C ARG A 131 1.58 19.32 1.56
N PRO A 132 0.77 20.39 1.69
CA PRO A 132 -0.35 20.38 2.61
C PRO A 132 -1.36 19.30 2.20
N GLY A 133 -1.90 18.57 3.19
CA GLY A 133 -2.91 17.53 2.96
C GLY A 133 -4.13 18.08 2.22
N ARG A 134 -4.82 17.24 1.46
CA ARG A 134 -6.07 17.65 0.79
C ARG A 134 -7.17 17.84 1.83
N GLN A 135 -7.86 18.98 1.81
CA GLN A 135 -9.09 19.16 2.57
C GLN A 135 -10.16 18.17 2.11
N SER A 136 -10.71 17.40 3.04
CA SER A 136 -11.88 16.57 2.81
C SER A 136 -13.11 17.45 2.51
N ARG A 137 -14.08 16.88 1.79
CA ARG A 137 -15.41 17.51 1.61
C ARG A 137 -16.18 17.67 2.92
N LYS A 138 -15.79 16.95 3.97
CA LYS A 138 -16.26 17.19 5.35
C LYS A 138 -15.32 18.21 5.99
N LYS A 139 -15.88 19.33 6.47
CA LYS A 139 -15.12 20.33 7.25
C LYS A 139 -14.34 19.61 8.37
N ASP A 140 -13.08 19.98 8.51
CA ASP A 140 -12.13 19.55 9.56
C ASP A 140 -11.49 18.16 9.45
N GLN A 141 -11.45 17.54 8.27
CA GLN A 141 -10.58 16.38 8.02
C GLN A 141 -9.59 16.62 6.89
N LEU A 142 -8.30 16.46 7.17
CA LEU A 142 -7.26 16.32 6.14
C LEU A 142 -7.25 14.87 5.67
N ILE A 143 -7.23 14.68 4.34
CA ILE A 143 -6.96 13.37 3.74
C ILE A 143 -5.44 13.27 3.59
N GLU A 144 -4.84 12.44 4.43
CA GLU A 144 -3.42 12.10 4.31
C GLU A 144 -3.25 11.10 3.17
N ASP A 145 -2.50 11.54 2.15
CA ASP A 145 -2.06 10.69 1.04
C ASP A 145 -0.73 10.04 1.45
N ARG A 146 -0.62 8.71 1.35
CA ARG A 146 0.61 7.97 1.71
C ARG A 146 1.84 8.50 0.95
N GLY A 147 1.67 9.01 -0.27
CA GLY A 147 2.76 9.63 -1.02
C GLY A 147 3.23 10.97 -0.43
N GLN A 148 2.34 11.67 0.26
CA GLN A 148 2.64 12.92 0.95
C GLN A 148 3.21 12.70 2.35
N THR A 149 2.83 11.63 3.04
CA THR A 149 3.32 11.32 4.39
C THR A 149 4.63 10.51 4.40
N LEU A 150 5.05 9.93 3.27
CA LEU A 150 6.30 9.20 3.17
C LEU A 150 7.51 10.11 3.48
N ARG A 151 8.39 9.69 4.40
CA ARG A 151 9.65 10.41 4.68
C ARG A 151 10.61 10.29 3.49
N MET A 152 11.41 11.33 3.20
CA MET A 152 12.34 11.29 2.06
C MET A 152 13.50 10.33 2.29
N SER A 153 13.92 10.12 3.54
CA SER A 153 14.84 9.05 3.91
C SER A 153 14.31 7.66 3.53
N HIS A 154 13.03 7.38 3.77
CA HIS A 154 12.40 6.11 3.41
C HIS A 154 12.23 6.00 1.90
N ALA A 155 11.84 7.08 1.21
CA ALA A 155 11.76 7.11 -0.24
C ALA A 155 13.12 6.80 -0.89
N LYS A 156 14.21 7.39 -0.36
CA LYS A 156 15.59 7.09 -0.77
C LYS A 156 15.92 5.61 -0.55
N TYR A 157 15.70 5.10 0.65
CA TYR A 157 15.99 3.70 0.99
C TYR A 157 15.25 2.73 0.04
N ILE A 158 13.97 2.96 -0.18
CA ILE A 158 13.16 2.17 -1.12
C ILE A 158 13.78 2.20 -2.51
N LYS A 159 14.12 3.39 -3.03
CA LYS A 159 14.66 3.55 -4.39
C LYS A 159 16.03 2.92 -4.59
N GLU A 160 16.86 2.92 -3.57
CA GLU A 160 18.23 2.42 -3.67
C GLU A 160 18.33 0.92 -3.39
N ASN A 161 17.41 0.36 -2.60
CA ASN A 161 17.55 -1.00 -2.08
C ASN A 161 16.38 -1.93 -2.40
N LEU A 162 15.18 -1.39 -2.62
CA LEU A 162 13.95 -2.19 -2.69
C LEU A 162 13.23 -2.14 -4.04
N THR A 163 13.50 -1.14 -4.88
CA THR A 163 12.89 -1.07 -6.22
C THR A 163 13.64 -1.90 -7.24
N GLY A 164 12.91 -2.51 -8.16
CA GLY A 164 13.48 -3.34 -9.22
C GLY A 164 12.41 -3.96 -10.11
N ALA A 165 12.82 -4.41 -11.29
CA ALA A 165 12.00 -5.21 -12.18
C ALA A 165 12.39 -6.69 -12.08
N ASN A 166 11.45 -7.58 -12.42
CA ASN A 166 11.63 -9.04 -12.37
C ASN A 166 11.94 -9.57 -10.95
N THR A 167 11.42 -8.88 -9.94
CA THR A 167 11.50 -9.29 -8.54
C THR A 167 10.58 -10.48 -8.27
N SER A 168 10.92 -11.25 -7.24
CA SER A 168 10.22 -12.44 -6.79
C SER A 168 9.28 -12.16 -5.60
N TYR A 169 8.52 -13.17 -5.19
CA TYR A 169 7.80 -13.12 -3.92
C TYR A 169 8.71 -12.89 -2.71
N ALA A 170 9.94 -13.43 -2.70
CA ALA A 170 10.86 -13.25 -1.59
C ALA A 170 11.33 -11.79 -1.45
N ASP A 171 11.46 -11.10 -2.58
CA ASP A 171 11.77 -9.66 -2.59
C ASP A 171 10.60 -8.85 -2.04
N ILE A 172 9.36 -9.20 -2.41
CA ILE A 172 8.16 -8.58 -1.81
C ILE A 172 8.15 -8.81 -0.30
N GLU A 173 8.35 -10.03 0.19
CA GLU A 173 8.37 -10.31 1.63
C GLU A 173 9.47 -9.51 2.34
N SER A 174 10.66 -9.39 1.74
CA SER A 174 11.75 -8.55 2.28
C SER A 174 11.33 -7.08 2.41
N VAL A 175 10.59 -6.55 1.44
CA VAL A 175 10.02 -5.19 1.50
C VAL A 175 8.97 -5.08 2.60
N LEU A 176 8.10 -6.09 2.76
CA LEU A 176 7.08 -6.12 3.81
C LEU A 176 7.70 -6.24 5.21
N ASP A 177 8.80 -6.96 5.35
CA ASP A 177 9.53 -7.13 6.61
C ASP A 177 10.28 -5.86 6.99
N TRP A 178 10.91 -5.18 6.03
CA TRP A 178 11.45 -3.83 6.27
C TRP A 178 10.36 -2.86 6.71
N MET A 179 9.21 -2.81 6.03
CA MET A 179 8.10 -1.95 6.43
C MET A 179 7.57 -2.31 7.83
N GLN A 180 7.52 -3.60 8.18
CA GLN A 180 7.12 -4.03 9.53
C GLN A 180 8.10 -3.51 10.58
N GLY A 181 9.42 -3.64 10.36
CA GLY A 181 10.43 -3.10 11.26
C GLY A 181 10.30 -1.60 11.47
N GLU A 182 10.12 -0.83 10.38
CA GLU A 182 9.92 0.62 10.48
C GLU A 182 8.64 1.01 11.24
N VAL A 183 7.58 0.19 11.14
CA VAL A 183 6.33 0.40 11.89
C VAL A 183 6.55 0.08 13.37
N ASP A 184 7.22 -1.02 13.69
CA ASP A 184 7.50 -1.48 15.05
C ASP A 184 8.42 -0.49 15.79
N ASP A 185 9.39 0.10 15.07
CA ASP A 185 10.30 1.15 15.57
C ASP A 185 9.66 2.54 15.65
N GLY A 186 8.38 2.68 15.26
CA GLY A 186 7.65 3.95 15.26
C GLY A 186 8.15 4.96 14.21
N GLN A 187 8.98 4.53 13.26
CA GLN A 187 9.51 5.37 12.19
C GLN A 187 8.52 5.52 11.02
N MET A 188 7.61 4.56 10.86
CA MET A 188 6.57 4.54 9.81
C MET A 188 5.17 4.54 10.42
N LEU A 189 4.53 5.71 10.40
CA LEU A 189 3.15 5.89 10.89
C LEU A 189 2.10 5.41 9.88
N HIS A 190 2.37 5.56 8.59
CA HIS A 190 1.55 5.03 7.51
C HIS A 190 2.44 4.27 6.55
N LEU A 191 1.92 3.18 5.96
CA LEU A 191 2.71 2.40 5.03
C LEU A 191 3.24 3.22 3.87
N ALA A 192 4.45 2.85 3.45
CA ALA A 192 5.09 3.46 2.31
C ALA A 192 4.17 3.39 1.07
N ALA A 193 4.22 4.46 0.28
CA ALA A 193 3.53 4.55 -0.99
C ALA A 193 4.28 3.74 -2.05
N ILE A 194 4.26 2.41 -1.91
CA ILE A 194 4.92 1.43 -2.77
C ILE A 194 3.89 0.61 -3.55
N GLU A 195 4.29 0.09 -4.70
CA GLU A 195 3.48 -0.82 -5.51
C GLU A 195 4.26 -2.07 -5.92
N PHE A 196 3.57 -3.20 -5.91
CA PHE A 196 4.00 -4.51 -6.39
C PHE A 196 3.23 -4.84 -7.68
N LEU A 197 3.80 -4.50 -8.83
CA LEU A 197 3.13 -4.69 -10.11
C LEU A 197 3.47 -6.05 -10.69
N ILE A 198 2.52 -6.96 -10.69
CA ILE A 198 2.69 -8.28 -11.31
C ILE A 198 2.94 -8.14 -12.82
N HIS A 199 3.93 -8.85 -13.32
CA HIS A 199 4.19 -8.93 -14.75
C HIS A 199 3.15 -9.83 -15.44
N PRO A 200 2.80 -9.54 -16.71
CA PRO A 200 1.99 -10.46 -17.50
C PRO A 200 2.64 -11.85 -17.48
N GLN A 201 1.81 -12.87 -17.68
CA GLN A 201 2.34 -14.18 -18.03
C GLN A 201 3.16 -13.98 -19.30
N ARG A 202 4.43 -14.39 -19.27
CA ARG A 202 5.19 -14.48 -20.51
C ARG A 202 4.57 -15.63 -21.25
N ASP A 203 4.05 -15.36 -22.45
CA ASP A 203 3.64 -16.40 -23.38
C ASP A 203 4.92 -17.02 -23.94
N ASP A 204 5.64 -17.78 -23.11
CA ASP A 204 6.79 -18.57 -23.54
C ASP A 204 6.37 -20.06 -23.45
N GLU A 205 6.13 -20.64 -24.64
CA GLU A 205 5.71 -22.01 -25.03
C GLU A 205 4.19 -22.33 -25.14
#